data_AF-A0A6S7ARR6-F1
#
_entry.id   AF-A0A6S7ARR6-F1
#
_cell.length_a   1.000
_cell.length_b   1.000
_cell.length_c   1.000
_cell.angle_alpha   90.00
_cell.angle_beta   90.00
_cell.angle_gamma   90.00
#
_symmetry.space_group_name_H-M   'P 1'
#
loop_
_entity.id
_entity.type
_entity.pdbx_description
1 polymer ?
#
loop_
_entity_poly.entity_id
_entity_poly.type
_entity_poly.pdbx_seq_one_letter_code
_entity_poly.pdbx_strand_id
1 'polypeptide(L)'
;MPNRPGRGPTQRPDLPDCQHNANAAPNPAHTHSCRLTVNRKHPRKHSTGKPSPRQFRCVCLDPQARFIHIHRDPRQVANSLLHKHWIGSIDDAVRVWGQYVGEILDFFEGLPAGFALTIPYRGLIENPDATGASIGSFLGLADASPISDFQISQRHAPTPFSDPVTDIADLYVIPSKPAGDDKLLALAGSAATHLGYAAP
;
A
#
# COMPACT_ATOMS: atom_id res chain seq x y z
N MET A 1 8.60 -6.39 58.59
CA MET A 1 8.25 -6.12 57.18
C MET A 1 8.89 -4.78 56.79
N PRO A 2 10.02 -4.76 56.04
CA PRO A 2 10.68 -3.51 55.70
C PRO A 2 10.01 -2.80 54.51
N ASN A 3 9.84 -1.49 54.63
CA ASN A 3 9.26 -0.58 53.63
C ASN A 3 10.12 -0.54 52.36
N ARG A 4 9.49 -0.74 51.18
CA ARG A 4 10.10 -0.47 49.87
C ARG A 4 10.06 1.04 49.58
N PRO A 5 11.15 1.64 49.07
CA PRO A 5 11.15 3.04 48.66
C PRO A 5 10.36 3.22 47.35
N GLY A 6 9.57 4.30 47.30
CA GLY A 6 8.76 4.68 46.16
C GLY A 6 9.59 5.02 44.92
N ARG A 7 9.19 4.45 43.78
CA ARG A 7 9.80 4.69 42.47
C ARG A 7 9.27 6.03 41.94
N GLY A 8 10.15 7.05 41.86
CA GLY A 8 9.81 8.37 41.34
C GLY A 8 9.49 8.37 39.84
N PRO A 9 8.83 9.43 39.33
CA PRO A 9 8.38 9.52 37.94
C PRO A 9 9.57 9.64 36.99
N THR A 10 9.66 8.71 36.05
CA THR A 10 10.64 8.73 34.96
C THR A 10 10.29 9.85 33.99
N GLN A 11 11.08 10.93 33.98
CA GLN A 11 11.02 11.95 32.94
C GLN A 11 11.35 11.31 31.58
N ARG A 12 10.47 11.51 30.59
CA ARG A 12 10.74 11.14 29.20
C ARG A 12 11.66 12.21 28.60
N PRO A 13 12.72 11.84 27.87
CA PRO A 13 13.52 12.80 27.15
C PRO A 13 12.70 13.42 26.02
N ASP A 14 12.75 14.75 25.92
CA ASP A 14 12.16 15.52 24.83
C ASP A 14 12.83 15.12 23.51
N LEU A 15 12.01 14.72 22.54
CA LEU A 15 12.44 14.47 21.17
C LEU A 15 12.64 15.82 20.46
N PRO A 16 13.72 16.01 19.69
CA PRO A 16 13.96 17.27 19.00
C PRO A 16 12.91 17.50 17.91
N ASP A 17 12.33 18.71 17.91
CA ASP A 17 11.49 19.20 16.84
C ASP A 17 12.29 19.30 15.53
N CYS A 18 11.82 18.63 14.47
CA CYS A 18 12.36 18.77 13.12
C CYS A 18 11.96 20.11 12.51
N GLN A 19 12.51 21.22 13.00
CA GLN A 19 12.38 22.51 12.32
C GLN A 19 13.35 22.56 11.14
N HIS A 20 12.82 22.51 9.91
CA HIS A 20 13.59 22.74 8.70
C HIS A 20 13.91 24.23 8.59
N ASN A 21 15.19 24.58 8.71
CA ASN A 21 15.70 25.91 8.40
C ASN A 21 16.09 25.94 6.91
N ALA A 22 15.29 26.61 6.07
CA ALA A 22 15.40 26.58 4.61
C ALA A 22 16.65 27.27 4.00
N ASN A 23 17.59 27.74 4.83
CA ASN A 23 18.74 28.54 4.39
C ASN A 23 20.11 27.90 4.67
N ALA A 24 20.18 26.65 5.14
CA ALA A 24 21.45 25.98 5.41
C ALA A 24 21.89 25.09 4.22
N ALA A 25 23.10 25.32 3.71
CA ALA A 25 23.73 24.44 2.72
C ALA A 25 23.89 23.01 3.29
N PRO A 26 23.71 21.96 2.47
CA PRO A 26 23.70 20.58 2.95
C PRO A 26 25.09 20.13 3.44
N ASN A 27 25.16 19.65 4.68
CA ASN A 27 26.33 19.02 5.27
C ASN A 27 26.29 17.50 4.97
N PRO A 28 27.26 16.92 4.24
CA PRO A 28 27.20 15.53 3.76
C PRO A 28 27.46 14.44 4.82
N ALA A 29 27.62 14.77 6.11
CA ALA A 29 28.11 13.83 7.11
C ALA A 29 27.06 13.23 8.07
N HIS A 30 25.76 13.51 7.91
CA HIS A 30 24.73 12.98 8.80
C HIS A 30 23.79 11.99 8.11
N THR A 31 24.10 10.70 8.25
CA THR A 31 23.17 9.62 7.93
C THR A 31 22.11 9.53 9.03
N HIS A 32 20.98 10.21 8.83
CA HIS A 32 19.83 10.11 9.74
C HIS A 32 19.11 8.77 9.52
N SER A 33 19.18 7.88 10.52
CA SER A 33 18.40 6.64 10.54
C SER A 33 16.96 6.96 10.92
N CYS A 34 16.05 6.94 9.95
CA CYS A 34 14.62 7.13 10.18
C CYS A 34 13.91 5.77 10.20
N ARG A 35 13.33 5.39 11.35
CA ARG A 35 12.68 4.09 11.56
C ARG A 35 11.21 4.16 11.16
N LEU A 36 10.84 3.45 10.09
CA LEU A 36 9.44 3.21 9.73
C LEU A 36 8.74 2.48 10.88
N THR A 37 7.88 3.17 11.62
CA THR A 37 7.09 2.56 12.70
C THR A 37 5.66 2.38 12.20
N VAL A 38 5.40 1.27 11.51
CA VAL A 38 4.01 0.82 11.30
C VAL A 38 3.52 0.29 12.63
N ASN A 39 2.80 1.11 13.39
CA ASN A 39 2.24 0.70 14.67
C ASN A 39 1.08 -0.29 14.42
N ARG A 40 1.41 -1.58 14.27
CA ARG A 40 0.45 -2.68 14.21
C ARG A 40 -0.15 -2.90 15.60
N LYS A 41 -0.95 -1.96 16.10
CA LYS A 41 -1.85 -2.29 17.21
C LYS A 41 -2.90 -3.25 16.68
N HIS A 42 -2.86 -4.51 17.13
CA HIS A 42 -3.96 -5.45 16.95
C HIS A 42 -5.29 -4.76 17.33
N PRO A 43 -6.38 -5.04 16.60
CA PRO A 43 -7.68 -4.47 16.92
C PRO A 43 -8.10 -4.99 18.30
N ARG A 44 -7.89 -4.16 19.34
CA ARG A 44 -8.54 -4.37 20.63
C ARG A 44 -10.02 -4.07 20.43
N LYS A 45 -10.85 -5.08 20.67
CA LYS A 45 -12.31 -4.94 20.76
C LYS A 45 -12.61 -3.87 21.83
N HIS A 46 -13.47 -2.91 21.48
CA HIS A 46 -14.02 -1.84 22.33
C HIS A 46 -13.09 -0.65 22.63
N SER A 47 -13.01 0.27 21.66
CA SER A 47 -12.69 1.68 21.88
C SER A 47 -13.51 2.50 20.90
N THR A 48 -14.51 3.23 21.39
CA THR A 48 -15.39 4.15 20.62
C THR A 48 -14.69 5.45 20.21
N GLY A 49 -13.37 5.55 20.34
CA GLY A 49 -12.60 6.69 19.83
C GLY A 49 -12.43 6.62 18.31
N LYS A 50 -12.74 7.72 17.60
CA LYS A 50 -12.40 7.90 16.18
C LYS A 50 -10.94 7.47 15.96
N PRO A 51 -10.64 6.53 15.03
CA PRO A 51 -9.27 6.18 14.72
C PRO A 51 -8.54 7.43 14.22
N SER A 52 -7.43 7.79 14.87
CA SER A 52 -6.56 8.86 14.37
C SER A 52 -6.01 8.43 13.00
N PRO A 53 -5.93 9.34 12.01
CA PRO A 53 -5.33 9.02 10.71
C PRO A 53 -3.96 8.38 10.90
N ARG A 54 -3.71 7.24 10.26
CA ARG A 54 -2.35 6.69 10.19
C ARG A 54 -1.55 7.63 9.28
N GLN A 55 -0.91 8.61 9.89
CA GLN A 55 -0.11 9.57 9.11
C GLN A 55 1.15 8.85 8.62
N PHE A 56 1.18 8.49 7.33
CA PHE A 56 2.39 8.05 6.64
C PHE A 56 3.36 9.24 6.54
N ARG A 57 4.06 9.56 7.63
CA ARG A 57 5.18 10.51 7.60
C ARG A 57 6.43 9.77 7.12
N CYS A 58 6.55 9.63 5.81
CA CYS A 58 7.74 9.07 5.16
C CYS A 58 8.33 10.11 4.21
N VAL A 59 8.82 11.24 4.75
CA VAL A 59 9.46 12.31 3.96
C VAL A 59 10.94 12.48 4.32
N CYS A 60 11.49 11.65 5.21
CA CYS A 60 12.91 11.70 5.59
C CYS A 60 13.77 10.60 4.93
N LEU A 61 13.18 9.78 4.05
CA LEU A 61 13.85 8.67 3.37
C LEU A 61 13.91 9.02 1.88
N ASP A 62 15.04 9.59 1.45
CA ASP A 62 15.35 9.99 0.07
C ASP A 62 14.38 11.01 -0.57
N PRO A 63 14.80 12.28 -0.76
CA PRO A 63 13.96 13.28 -1.43
C PRO A 63 13.68 12.96 -2.90
N GLN A 64 14.34 11.97 -3.50
CA GLN A 64 14.09 11.51 -4.87
C GLN A 64 13.24 10.23 -4.96
N ALA A 65 12.76 9.71 -3.82
CA ALA A 65 11.95 8.49 -3.79
C ALA A 65 10.67 8.65 -4.63
N ARG A 66 10.40 7.69 -5.52
CA ARG A 66 9.19 7.61 -6.34
C ARG A 66 8.33 6.43 -5.89
N PHE A 67 7.02 6.60 -5.91
CA PHE A 67 6.06 5.63 -5.40
C PHE A 67 5.19 5.06 -6.51
N ILE A 68 5.14 3.74 -6.61
CA ILE A 68 4.24 3.03 -7.53
C ILE A 68 3.19 2.31 -6.71
N HIS A 69 1.92 2.63 -6.93
CA HIS A 69 0.78 1.93 -6.36
C HIS A 69 0.17 1.01 -7.42
N ILE A 70 0.31 -0.31 -7.21
CA ILE A 70 -0.36 -1.33 -8.02
C ILE A 70 -1.67 -1.69 -7.34
N HIS A 71 -2.81 -1.41 -7.98
CA HIS A 71 -4.12 -1.66 -7.41
C HIS A 71 -4.87 -2.80 -8.11
N ARG A 72 -5.63 -3.59 -7.35
CA ARG A 72 -6.47 -4.69 -7.84
C ARG A 72 -7.89 -4.53 -7.34
N ASP A 73 -8.85 -5.07 -8.09
CA ASP A 73 -10.27 -5.07 -7.75
C ASP A 73 -10.47 -5.60 -6.30
N PRO A 74 -11.18 -4.85 -5.43
CA PRO A 74 -11.37 -5.24 -4.03
C PRO A 74 -11.96 -6.64 -3.86
N ARG A 75 -12.83 -7.07 -4.78
CA ARG A 75 -13.48 -8.39 -4.74
C ARG A 75 -12.45 -9.50 -4.96
N GLN A 76 -11.55 -9.30 -5.93
CA GLN A 76 -10.49 -10.26 -6.22
C GLN A 76 -9.46 -10.33 -5.09
N VAL A 77 -9.14 -9.19 -4.47
CA VAL A 77 -8.27 -9.17 -3.28
C VAL A 77 -8.94 -9.89 -2.12
N ALA A 78 -10.22 -9.61 -1.85
CA ALA A 78 -10.98 -10.26 -0.79
C ALA A 78 -11.05 -11.79 -0.96
N ASN A 79 -11.35 -12.27 -2.16
CA ASN A 79 -11.36 -13.70 -2.47
C ASN A 79 -9.98 -14.34 -2.24
N SER A 80 -8.90 -13.67 -2.66
CA SER A 80 -7.54 -14.17 -2.45
C SER A 80 -7.16 -14.23 -0.96
N LEU A 81 -7.54 -13.22 -0.17
CA LEU A 81 -7.29 -13.20 1.28
C LEU A 81 -8.09 -14.29 2.01
N LEU A 82 -9.34 -14.52 1.60
CA LEU A 82 -10.19 -15.56 2.16
C LEU A 82 -9.64 -16.95 1.87
N HIS A 83 -9.23 -17.22 0.63
CA HIS A 83 -8.67 -18.51 0.22
C HIS A 83 -7.38 -18.85 0.97
N LYS A 84 -6.57 -17.85 1.33
CA LYS A 84 -5.36 -18.01 2.16
C LYS A 84 -5.64 -18.09 3.66
N HIS A 85 -6.91 -18.03 4.08
CA HIS A 85 -7.33 -17.98 5.48
C HIS A 85 -6.70 -16.82 6.28
N TRP A 86 -6.37 -15.70 5.63
CA TRP A 86 -5.79 -14.52 6.27
C TRP A 86 -6.84 -13.60 6.89
N ILE A 87 -8.11 -13.81 6.54
CA ILE A 87 -9.24 -12.99 6.98
C ILE A 87 -10.48 -13.87 7.17
N GLY A 88 -11.35 -13.50 8.12
CA GLY A 88 -12.51 -14.31 8.48
C GLY A 88 -13.72 -14.14 7.57
N SER A 89 -13.78 -13.09 6.75
CA SER A 89 -14.91 -12.82 5.87
C SER A 89 -14.53 -11.95 4.65
N ILE A 90 -15.32 -12.04 3.57
CA ILE A 90 -15.15 -11.19 2.37
C ILE A 90 -15.40 -9.72 2.73
N ASP A 91 -16.48 -9.43 3.46
CA ASP A 91 -16.83 -8.06 3.86
C ASP A 91 -15.70 -7.38 4.65
N ASP A 92 -15.07 -8.09 5.59
CA ASP A 92 -13.92 -7.55 6.34
C ASP A 92 -12.72 -7.34 5.42
N ALA A 93 -12.49 -8.23 4.47
CA ALA A 93 -11.39 -8.12 3.52
C ALA A 93 -11.54 -6.91 2.60
N VAL A 94 -12.75 -6.64 2.13
CA VAL A 94 -13.05 -5.46 1.32
C VAL A 94 -12.93 -4.17 2.13
N ARG A 95 -13.37 -4.15 3.40
CA ARG A 95 -13.17 -2.99 4.29
C ARG A 95 -11.70 -2.71 4.55
N VAL A 96 -10.91 -3.76 4.81
CA VAL A 96 -9.46 -3.65 4.99
C VAL A 96 -8.79 -3.12 3.73
N TRP A 97 -9.19 -3.63 2.55
CA TRP A 97 -8.74 -3.09 1.27
C TRP A 97 -9.06 -1.60 1.13
N GLY A 98 -10.31 -1.19 1.40
CA GLY A 98 -10.75 0.19 1.26
C GLY A 98 -10.00 1.12 2.20
N GLN A 99 -9.74 0.68 3.44
CA GLN A 99 -8.90 1.42 4.39
C GLN A 99 -7.48 1.61 3.85
N TYR A 100 -6.80 0.55 3.41
CA TYR A 100 -5.42 0.66 2.94
C TYR A 100 -5.29 1.49 1.68
N VAL A 101 -6.19 1.29 0.72
CA VAL A 101 -6.19 2.08 -0.51
C VAL A 101 -6.50 3.54 -0.23
N GLY A 102 -7.47 3.85 0.63
CA GLY A 102 -7.75 5.22 1.06
C GLY A 102 -6.52 5.89 1.69
N GLU A 103 -5.85 5.19 2.60
CA GLU A 103 -4.59 5.67 3.21
C GLU A 103 -3.48 5.93 2.16
N ILE A 104 -3.39 5.11 1.11
CA ILE A 104 -2.43 5.30 0.00
C ILE A 104 -2.82 6.50 -0.87
N LEU A 105 -4.11 6.66 -1.19
CA LEU A 105 -4.60 7.78 -2.00
C LEU A 105 -4.37 9.11 -1.28
N ASP A 106 -4.71 9.19 0.01
CA ASP A 106 -4.45 10.36 0.86
C ASP A 106 -2.94 10.70 0.92
N PHE A 107 -2.09 9.67 0.97
CA PHE A 107 -0.64 9.87 0.90
C PHE A 107 -0.19 10.41 -0.46
N PHE A 108 -0.74 9.89 -1.56
CA PHE A 108 -0.39 10.30 -2.92
C PHE A 108 -0.83 11.75 -3.23
N GLU A 109 -1.96 12.19 -2.68
CA GLU A 109 -2.41 13.59 -2.79
C GLU A 109 -1.41 14.59 -2.17
N GLY A 110 -0.61 14.15 -1.19
CA GLY A 110 0.43 14.96 -0.57
C GLY A 110 1.76 14.99 -1.32
N LEU A 111 1.93 14.23 -2.40
CA LEU A 111 3.19 14.13 -3.13
C LEU A 111 3.28 15.15 -4.28
N PRO A 112 4.48 15.66 -4.62
CA PRO A 112 4.65 16.46 -5.83
C PRO A 112 4.28 15.68 -7.10
N ALA A 113 3.87 16.41 -8.14
CA ALA A 113 3.58 15.81 -9.44
C ALA A 113 4.79 15.01 -9.96
N GLY A 114 4.56 13.80 -10.46
CA GLY A 114 5.61 12.91 -10.98
C GLY A 114 6.31 12.05 -9.92
N PHE A 115 5.92 12.14 -8.63
CA PHE A 115 6.45 11.27 -7.57
C PHE A 115 5.56 10.06 -7.27
N ALA A 116 4.37 10.02 -7.85
CA ALA A 116 3.40 8.93 -7.71
C ALA A 116 2.95 8.41 -9.08
N LEU A 117 2.85 7.09 -9.19
CA LEU A 117 2.25 6.40 -10.34
C LEU A 117 1.26 5.36 -9.83
N THR A 118 0.05 5.36 -10.36
CA THR A 118 -0.99 4.36 -10.04
C THR A 118 -1.23 3.47 -11.26
N ILE A 119 -1.16 2.16 -11.06
CA ILE A 119 -1.25 1.17 -12.14
C ILE A 119 -2.29 0.10 -11.77
N PRO A 120 -3.28 -0.18 -12.63
CA PRO A 120 -4.15 -1.32 -12.42
C PRO A 120 -3.36 -2.61 -12.63
N TYR A 121 -3.48 -3.54 -11.67
CA TYR A 121 -2.89 -4.87 -11.74
C TYR A 121 -3.23 -5.58 -13.05
N ARG A 122 -4.46 -5.42 -13.54
CA ARG A 122 -4.90 -5.94 -14.84
C ARG A 122 -4.04 -5.41 -16.00
N GLY A 123 -3.64 -4.14 -15.97
CA GLY A 123 -2.74 -3.55 -16.97
C GLY A 123 -1.39 -4.26 -17.04
N LEU A 124 -0.79 -4.59 -15.89
CA LEU A 124 0.46 -5.37 -15.82
C LEU A 124 0.31 -6.77 -16.46
N ILE A 125 -0.86 -7.39 -16.30
CA ILE A 125 -1.12 -8.77 -16.76
C ILE A 125 -1.69 -8.85 -18.17
N GLU A 126 -2.31 -7.80 -18.69
CA GLU A 126 -2.90 -7.81 -20.04
C GLU A 126 -2.03 -7.05 -21.04
N ASN A 127 -1.36 -5.96 -20.61
CA ASN A 127 -0.63 -5.03 -21.49
C ASN A 127 0.79 -4.77 -20.95
N PRO A 128 1.71 -5.76 -20.99
CA PRO A 128 2.99 -5.67 -20.32
C PRO A 128 3.90 -4.61 -20.94
N ASP A 129 3.86 -4.45 -22.27
CA ASP A 129 4.67 -3.47 -22.98
C ASP A 129 4.25 -2.03 -22.65
N ALA A 130 2.94 -1.75 -22.73
CA ALA A 130 2.40 -0.44 -22.41
C ALA A 130 2.64 -0.07 -20.93
N THR A 131 2.44 -1.03 -20.03
CA THR A 131 2.66 -0.81 -18.61
C THR A 131 4.15 -0.67 -18.29
N GLY A 132 5.01 -1.47 -18.91
CA GLY A 132 6.47 -1.37 -18.80
C GLY A 132 6.99 -0.02 -19.26
N ALA A 133 6.52 0.48 -20.41
CA ALA A 133 6.85 1.82 -20.91
C ALA A 133 6.40 2.93 -19.93
N SER A 134 5.20 2.82 -19.37
CA SER A 134 4.71 3.77 -18.35
C SER A 134 5.58 3.78 -17.10
N ILE A 135 5.99 2.61 -16.60
CA ILE A 135 6.90 2.49 -15.45
C ILE A 135 8.27 3.06 -15.80
N GLY A 136 8.82 2.72 -16.98
CA GLY A 136 10.11 3.22 -17.43
C GLY A 136 10.16 4.74 -17.53
N SER A 137 9.14 5.33 -18.16
CA SER A 137 8.98 6.79 -18.21
C SER A 137 8.87 7.40 -16.81
N PHE A 138 8.08 6.78 -15.93
CA PHE A 138 7.91 7.26 -14.55
C PHE A 138 9.20 7.15 -13.72
N LEU A 139 10.07 6.18 -13.99
CA LEU A 139 11.34 6.01 -13.29
C LEU A 139 12.50 6.75 -13.98
N GLY A 140 12.29 7.30 -15.18
CA GLY A 140 13.34 7.96 -15.96
C GLY A 140 14.37 6.97 -16.53
N LEU A 141 13.95 5.74 -16.84
CA LEU A 141 14.83 4.72 -17.41
C LEU A 141 15.07 4.99 -18.90
N ALA A 142 16.32 4.90 -19.33
CA ALA A 142 16.68 4.98 -20.75
C ALA A 142 16.16 3.77 -21.55
N ASP A 143 16.10 2.61 -20.91
CA ASP A 143 15.55 1.38 -21.47
C ASP A 143 14.59 0.73 -20.46
N ALA A 144 13.34 0.55 -20.88
CA ALA A 144 12.28 -0.05 -20.08
C ALA A 144 12.00 -1.51 -20.47
N SER A 145 12.64 -2.04 -21.53
CA SER A 145 12.42 -3.40 -22.02
C SER A 145 12.64 -4.50 -20.97
N PRO A 146 13.59 -4.39 -20.01
CA PRO A 146 13.73 -5.43 -18.99
C PRO A 146 12.49 -5.62 -18.11
N ILE A 147 11.67 -4.57 -17.96
CA ILE A 147 10.43 -4.62 -17.17
C ILE A 147 9.35 -5.41 -17.91
N SER A 148 9.14 -5.15 -19.20
CA SER A 148 8.18 -5.88 -20.03
C SER A 148 8.63 -7.31 -20.25
N ASP A 149 9.92 -7.53 -20.53
CA ASP A 149 10.50 -8.86 -20.72
C ASP A 149 10.32 -9.73 -19.48
N PHE A 150 10.55 -9.17 -18.30
CA PHE A 150 10.28 -9.86 -17.03
C PHE A 150 8.79 -10.23 -16.90
N GLN A 151 7.87 -9.29 -17.16
CA GLN A 151 6.43 -9.56 -17.09
C GLN A 151 5.99 -10.67 -18.06
N ILE A 152 6.51 -10.65 -19.29
CA ILE A 152 6.25 -11.68 -20.29
C ILE A 152 6.80 -13.03 -19.81
N SER A 153 8.04 -13.06 -19.30
CA SER A 153 8.66 -14.27 -18.77
C SER A 153 7.84 -14.91 -17.64
N GLN A 154 7.28 -14.10 -16.72
CA GLN A 154 6.47 -14.59 -15.60
C GLN A 154 5.14 -15.20 -16.05
N ARG A 155 4.61 -14.82 -17.22
CA ARG A 155 3.41 -15.48 -17.79
C ARG A 155 3.71 -16.87 -18.31
N HIS A 156 4.92 -17.09 -18.84
CA HIS A 156 5.34 -18.38 -19.38
C HIS A 156 5.89 -19.32 -18.31
N ALA A 157 6.62 -18.78 -17.34
CA ALA A 157 7.27 -19.53 -16.26
C ALA A 157 7.15 -18.76 -14.93
N PRO A 158 6.04 -18.93 -14.21
CA PRO A 158 5.85 -18.31 -12.89
C PRO A 158 6.97 -18.70 -11.93
N THR A 159 7.47 -17.74 -11.13
CA THR A 159 8.52 -18.03 -10.16
C THR A 159 8.04 -19.01 -9.07
N PRO A 160 8.86 -20.03 -8.71
CA PRO A 160 8.47 -21.16 -7.85
C PRO A 160 8.35 -20.84 -6.35
N PHE A 161 8.60 -19.59 -5.92
CA PHE A 161 8.55 -19.19 -4.51
C PHE A 161 7.15 -18.79 -4.02
N SER A 162 6.17 -18.83 -4.90
CA SER A 162 4.80 -19.04 -4.49
C SER A 162 4.57 -20.52 -4.75
N ASP A 163 4.00 -21.32 -3.84
CA ASP A 163 3.16 -22.42 -4.33
C ASP A 163 2.29 -21.74 -5.38
N PRO A 164 2.48 -22.04 -6.68
CA PRO A 164 1.73 -21.33 -7.69
C PRO A 164 0.29 -21.59 -7.27
N VAL A 165 -0.54 -20.56 -7.29
CA VAL A 165 -1.96 -20.87 -7.38
C VAL A 165 -2.05 -21.59 -8.72
N THR A 166 -2.00 -22.92 -8.63
CA THR A 166 -1.62 -23.84 -9.71
C THR A 166 -2.66 -23.80 -10.81
N ASP A 167 -3.86 -23.36 -10.45
CA ASP A 167 -4.84 -22.90 -11.37
C ASP A 167 -4.90 -21.36 -11.34
N ILE A 168 -4.36 -20.71 -12.38
CA ILE A 168 -4.71 -19.31 -12.64
C ILE A 168 -6.24 -19.20 -12.72
N ALA A 169 -6.97 -20.21 -13.24
CA ALA A 169 -8.43 -20.15 -13.20
C ALA A 169 -8.97 -20.08 -11.76
N ASP A 170 -8.31 -20.61 -10.73
CA ASP A 170 -8.78 -20.49 -9.33
C ASP A 170 -8.58 -19.08 -8.73
N LEU A 171 -7.55 -18.34 -9.16
CA LEU A 171 -7.41 -16.90 -8.81
C LEU A 171 -8.26 -15.98 -9.69
N TYR A 172 -8.70 -16.49 -10.84
CA TYR A 172 -9.32 -15.74 -11.93
C TYR A 172 -10.65 -16.37 -12.37
N VAL A 173 -11.39 -17.08 -11.51
CA VAL A 173 -12.86 -17.19 -11.63
C VAL A 173 -13.41 -15.80 -11.33
N ILE A 174 -13.13 -14.89 -12.26
CA ILE A 174 -13.79 -13.61 -12.41
C ILE A 174 -15.15 -14.01 -12.94
N PRO A 175 -16.24 -13.85 -12.18
CA PRO A 175 -17.55 -13.98 -12.76
C PRO A 175 -17.58 -13.05 -13.99
N SER A 176 -17.73 -13.63 -15.18
CA SER A 176 -17.71 -12.87 -16.46
C SER A 176 -18.83 -11.83 -16.51
N LYS A 177 -19.76 -11.93 -15.56
CA LYS A 177 -20.88 -11.05 -15.35
C LYS A 177 -20.68 -10.37 -13.98
N PRO A 178 -20.72 -9.03 -13.88
CA PRO A 178 -20.80 -8.36 -12.58
C PRO A 178 -22.11 -8.79 -11.93
N ALA A 179 -22.04 -9.83 -11.08
CA ALA A 179 -23.20 -10.41 -10.45
C ALA A 179 -23.57 -9.53 -9.26
N GLY A 180 -24.32 -8.45 -9.47
CA GLY A 180 -25.04 -7.71 -8.42
C GLY A 180 -24.23 -7.26 -7.20
N ASP A 181 -22.90 -7.21 -7.31
CA ASP A 181 -21.97 -7.11 -6.17
C ASP A 181 -21.63 -5.65 -5.82
N ASP A 182 -22.53 -4.73 -6.16
CA ASP A 182 -22.44 -3.31 -5.81
C ASP A 182 -22.31 -3.13 -4.30
N LYS A 183 -22.82 -4.06 -3.50
CA LYS A 183 -22.66 -4.06 -2.05
C LYS A 183 -21.19 -4.15 -1.62
N LEU A 184 -20.39 -5.01 -2.25
CA LEU A 184 -18.96 -5.12 -1.93
C LEU A 184 -18.23 -3.85 -2.37
N LEU A 185 -18.53 -3.33 -3.56
CA LEU A 185 -17.94 -2.08 -4.02
C LEU A 185 -18.33 -0.89 -3.12
N ALA A 186 -19.56 -0.85 -2.61
CA ALA A 186 -19.99 0.13 -1.62
C ALA A 186 -19.24 -0.01 -0.29
N LEU A 187 -18.92 -1.23 0.14
CA LEU A 187 -18.07 -1.46 1.33
C LEU A 187 -16.63 -0.98 1.14
N ALA A 188 -16.12 -1.03 -0.08
CA ALA A 188 -14.81 -0.52 -0.44
C ALA A 188 -14.75 1.02 -0.41
N GLY A 189 -15.91 1.69 -0.42
CA GLY A 189 -16.05 3.13 -0.25
C GLY A 189 -15.53 3.96 -1.43
N SER A 190 -15.18 5.21 -1.17
CA SER A 190 -14.71 6.17 -2.19
C SER A 190 -13.44 5.72 -2.92
N ALA A 191 -12.62 4.88 -2.30
CA ALA A 191 -11.42 4.31 -2.90
C ALA A 191 -11.75 3.46 -4.16
N ALA A 192 -12.87 2.73 -4.16
CA ALA A 192 -13.28 1.95 -5.33
C ALA A 192 -13.73 2.85 -6.48
N THR A 193 -14.47 3.92 -6.20
CA THR A 193 -14.85 4.92 -7.20
C THR A 193 -13.62 5.64 -7.75
N HIS A 194 -12.70 6.08 -6.88
CA HIS A 194 -11.48 6.79 -7.29
C HIS A 194 -10.63 5.95 -8.25
N LEU A 195 -10.55 4.63 -8.03
CA LEU A 195 -9.79 3.70 -8.87
C LEU A 195 -10.59 3.14 -10.05
N GLY A 196 -11.82 3.60 -10.28
CA GLY A 196 -12.66 3.20 -11.42
C GLY A 196 -13.30 1.82 -11.30
N TYR A 197 -13.39 1.25 -10.10
CA TYR A 197 -14.08 -0.03 -9.87
C TYR A 197 -15.57 0.12 -9.62
N ALA A 198 -16.02 1.28 -9.16
CA ALA A 198 -17.42 1.60 -8.87
C ALA A 198 -17.85 2.85 -9.64
N ALA A 199 -19.14 2.94 -9.96
CA ALA A 199 -19.73 4.17 -10.47
C ALA A 199 -19.69 5.28 -9.38
N PRO A 200 -19.61 6.56 -9.78
CA PRO A 200 -19.71 7.69 -8.85
C PRO A 200 -21.11 7.85 -8.23
#